data_AF-A0A953XJF1-F1
#
_entry.id   AF-A0A953XJF1-F1
#
_cell.length_a   1.000
_cell.length_b   1.000
_cell.length_c   1.000
_cell.angle_alpha   90.00
_cell.angle_beta   90.00
_cell.angle_gamma   90.00
#
_symmetry.space_group_name_H-M   'P 1'
#
loop_
_entity.id
_entity.type
_entity.pdbx_description
1 polymer ?
#
loop_
_entity_poly.entity_id
_entity_poly.type
_entity_poly.pdbx_seq_one_letter_code
_entity_poly.pdbx_strand_id
1 'polypeptide(L)'
;MAHTNQAKKRIRQAEKQRLHNRTVRSDLRTHIKSYRVAVAKKQDGADKLMAAVESKLDKAAKRNVIPTQRANRIKSRLKKLAAK
;
A
#
# COMPACT_ATOMS: atom_id res chain seq x y z
N MET A 1 5.62 8.75 -29.45
CA MET A 1 6.48 7.70 -30.06
C MET A 1 7.88 7.85 -29.47
N ALA A 2 8.58 6.76 -29.13
CA ALA A 2 9.93 6.86 -28.58
C ALA A 2 10.95 6.85 -29.71
N HIS A 3 11.55 8.01 -29.98
CA HIS A 3 12.45 8.21 -31.14
C HIS A 3 13.89 7.77 -30.87
N THR A 4 14.27 7.51 -29.62
CA THR A 4 15.60 7.00 -29.25
C THR A 4 15.53 5.60 -28.64
N ASN A 5 16.60 4.81 -28.79
CA ASN A 5 16.70 3.47 -28.22
C ASN A 5 16.56 3.47 -26.68
N GLN A 6 17.09 4.51 -26.03
CA GLN A 6 16.92 4.71 -24.59
C GLN A 6 15.46 4.97 -24.20
N ALA A 7 14.74 5.81 -24.96
CA ALA A 7 13.32 6.06 -24.70
C ALA A 7 12.48 4.78 -24.85
N LYS A 8 12.73 3.95 -25.88
CA LYS A 8 12.07 2.64 -26.04
C LYS A 8 12.35 1.70 -24.86
N LYS A 9 13.57 1.72 -24.31
CA LYS A 9 13.93 0.97 -23.10
C LYS A 9 13.17 1.50 -21.86
N ARG A 10 13.09 2.82 -21.68
CA ARG A 10 12.38 3.44 -20.56
C ARG A 10 10.89 3.11 -20.56
N ILE A 11 10.24 3.08 -21.73
CA ILE A 11 8.83 2.66 -21.85
C ILE A 11 8.63 1.24 -21.31
N ARG A 12 9.43 0.27 -21.77
CA ARG A 12 9.35 -1.13 -21.29
C ARG A 12 9.56 -1.25 -19.78
N GLN A 13 10.53 -0.52 -19.24
CA GLN A 13 10.79 -0.49 -17.79
C GLN A 13 9.62 0.14 -17.02
N ALA A 14 9.06 1.24 -17.52
CA ALA A 14 7.95 1.93 -16.90
C ALA A 14 6.68 1.06 -16.85
N GLU A 15 6.38 0.31 -17.91
CA GLU A 15 5.25 -0.62 -17.94
C GLU A 15 5.40 -1.73 -16.90
N LYS A 16 6.57 -2.36 -16.83
CA LYS A 16 6.88 -3.38 -15.81
C LYS A 16 6.71 -2.82 -14.39
N GLN A 17 7.27 -1.63 -14.14
CA GLN A 17 7.16 -1.00 -12.84
C GLN A 17 5.71 -0.58 -12.52
N ARG A 18 4.95 -0.11 -13.52
CA ARG A 18 3.54 0.27 -13.37
C ARG A 18 2.70 -0.92 -12.94
N LEU A 19 2.87 -2.08 -13.59
CA LEU A 19 2.16 -3.30 -13.26
C LEU A 19 2.48 -3.76 -11.82
N HIS A 20 3.76 -3.81 -11.45
CA HIS A 20 4.18 -4.17 -10.09
C HIS A 20 3.64 -3.20 -9.03
N ASN A 21 3.76 -1.89 -9.26
CA ASN A 21 3.25 -0.90 -8.32
C ASN A 21 1.73 -0.95 -8.20
N ARG A 22 1.03 -1.29 -9.29
CA ARG A 22 -0.43 -1.45 -9.28
C ARG A 22 -0.84 -2.60 -8.36
N THR A 23 -0.20 -3.77 -8.46
CA THR A 23 -0.53 -4.93 -7.61
C THR A 23 -0.24 -4.66 -6.14
N VAL A 24 0.93 -4.08 -5.81
CA VAL A 24 1.25 -3.72 -4.42
C VAL A 24 0.22 -2.73 -3.85
N ARG A 25 -0.23 -1.76 -4.65
CA ARG A 25 -1.24 -0.78 -4.24
C ARG A 25 -2.63 -1.40 -4.07
N SER A 26 -3.04 -2.34 -4.93
CA SER A 26 -4.33 -3.03 -4.79
C SER A 26 -4.35 -3.91 -3.54
N ASP A 27 -3.26 -4.62 -3.27
CA ASP A 27 -3.14 -5.47 -2.09
C ASP A 27 -3.21 -4.65 -0.81
N LEU A 28 -2.48 -3.52 -0.76
CA LEU A 28 -2.55 -2.59 0.37
C LEU A 28 -3.97 -2.08 0.62
N ARG A 29 -4.69 -1.66 -0.44
CA ARG A 29 -6.07 -1.19 -0.31
C ARG A 29 -7.00 -2.28 0.22
N THR A 30 -6.79 -3.52 -0.22
CA THR A 30 -7.56 -4.68 0.22
C THR A 30 -7.36 -4.93 1.72
N HIS A 31 -6.12 -5.00 2.20
CA HIS A 31 -5.86 -5.19 3.63
C HIS A 31 -6.38 -4.03 4.51
N ILE A 32 -6.24 -2.78 4.03
CA ILE A 32 -6.81 -1.63 4.73
C ILE A 32 -8.34 -1.73 4.81
N LYS A 33 -9.00 -2.19 3.73
CA LYS A 33 -10.45 -2.41 3.73
C LYS A 33 -10.86 -3.52 4.70
N SER A 34 -10.16 -4.66 4.69
CA SER A 34 -10.41 -5.76 5.62
C SER A 34 -10.30 -5.32 7.07
N TYR A 35 -9.25 -4.57 7.42
CA TYR A 35 -9.08 -4.03 8.76
C TYR A 35 -10.23 -3.07 9.16
N ARG A 36 -10.62 -2.15 8.28
CA ARG A 36 -11.75 -1.23 8.54
C ARG A 36 -13.06 -1.97 8.79
N VAL A 37 -13.33 -3.04 8.04
CA VAL A 37 -14.52 -3.88 8.24
C VAL A 37 -14.44 -4.62 9.57
N ALA A 38 -13.29 -5.18 9.92
CA ALA A 38 -13.10 -5.88 11.19
C ALA A 38 -13.31 -4.96 12.40
N VAL A 39 -12.76 -3.74 12.36
CA VAL A 39 -12.97 -2.72 13.39
C VAL A 39 -14.45 -2.33 13.49
N ALA A 40 -15.12 -2.09 12.36
CA ALA A 40 -16.55 -1.76 12.35
C ALA A 40 -17.44 -2.87 12.92
N LYS A 41 -17.05 -4.14 12.76
CA LYS A 41 -17.77 -5.31 13.26
C LYS A 41 -17.36 -5.75 14.67
N LYS A 42 -16.43 -5.04 15.33
CA LYS A 42 -15.85 -5.42 16.63
C LYS A 42 -15.37 -6.87 16.69
N GLN A 43 -14.75 -7.34 15.60
CA GLN A 43 -14.25 -8.72 15.52
C GLN A 43 -12.96 -8.89 16.33
N ASP A 44 -12.88 -9.99 17.07
CA ASP A 44 -11.65 -10.44 17.70
C ASP A 44 -10.58 -10.72 16.62
N GLY A 45 -9.37 -10.17 16.80
CA GLY A 45 -8.27 -10.29 15.85
C GLY A 45 -7.99 -9.06 14.97
N ALA A 46 -8.68 -7.94 15.20
CA ALA A 46 -8.36 -6.66 14.56
C ALA A 46 -6.88 -6.26 14.74
N ASP A 47 -6.26 -6.58 15.88
CA ASP A 47 -4.85 -6.27 16.16
C ASP A 47 -3.88 -7.04 15.25
N LYS A 48 -4.17 -8.31 14.97
CA LYS A 48 -3.38 -9.12 14.02
C LYS A 48 -3.47 -8.54 12.60
N LEU A 49 -4.67 -8.12 12.21
CA LEU A 49 -4.88 -7.45 10.92
C LEU A 49 -4.15 -6.10 10.86
N MET A 50 -4.13 -5.34 11.96
CA MET A 50 -3.40 -4.09 12.05
C MET A 50 -1.89 -4.30 11.87
N ALA A 51 -1.30 -5.27 12.57
CA ALA A 51 0.13 -5.59 12.44
C ALA A 51 0.50 -5.98 11.00
N ALA A 52 -0.35 -6.76 10.32
CA ALA A 52 -0.17 -7.11 8.92
C ALA A 52 -0.24 -5.88 8.00
N VAL A 53 -1.20 -4.98 8.22
CA VAL A 53 -1.33 -3.71 7.48
C VAL A 53 -0.12 -2.82 7.67
N GLU A 54 0.37 -2.67 8.91
CA GLU A 54 1.56 -1.87 9.21
C GLU A 54 2.80 -2.40 8.51
N SER A 55 3.03 -3.72 8.58
CA SER A 55 4.16 -4.37 7.89
C SER A 55 4.11 -4.15 6.38
N LYS A 56 2.93 -4.27 5.77
CA LYS A 56 2.79 -4.04 4.32
C LYS A 56 2.98 -2.57 3.94
N LEU A 57 2.50 -1.62 4.74
CA LEU A 57 2.71 -0.20 4.51
C LEU A 57 4.19 0.17 4.55
N ASP A 58 4.93 -0.35 5.53
CA ASP A 58 6.37 -0.08 5.64
C ASP A 58 7.17 -0.70 4.51
N LYS A 59 6.83 -1.94 4.11
CA LYS A 59 7.48 -2.59 2.95
C LYS A 59 7.22 -1.81 1.66
N ALA A 60 6.00 -1.30 1.47
CA ALA A 60 5.68 -0.49 0.30
C ALA A 60 6.37 0.88 0.30
N ALA A 61 6.57 1.47 1.48
CA ALA A 61 7.34 2.70 1.65
C ALA A 61 8.84 2.47 1.37
N LYS A 62 9.43 1.40 1.94
CA LYS A 62 10.83 1.01 1.69
C LYS A 62 11.12 0.75 0.21
N ARG A 63 10.15 0.21 -0.53
CA ARG A 63 10.24 -0.04 -1.98
C ARG A 63 9.86 1.17 -2.84
N ASN A 64 9.68 2.36 -2.25
CA ASN A 64 9.29 3.59 -2.94
C ASN A 64 7.98 3.50 -3.74
N VAL A 65 7.08 2.55 -3.41
CA VAL A 65 5.77 2.41 -4.08
C VAL A 65 4.81 3.50 -3.58
N ILE A 66 4.94 3.88 -2.31
CA ILE A 66 4.27 4.99 -1.65
C ILE A 66 5.29 5.85 -0.88
N PRO A 67 5.09 7.17 -0.74
CA PRO A 67 5.93 7.99 0.12
C PRO A 67 5.82 7.60 1.60
N THR A 68 6.90 7.76 2.36
CA THR A 68 6.97 7.46 3.80
C THR A 68 5.94 8.26 4.60
N GLN A 69 5.74 9.54 4.29
CA GLN A 69 4.75 10.39 4.95
C GLN A 69 3.33 9.87 4.72
N ARG A 70 3.06 9.31 3.53
CA ARG A 70 1.76 8.72 3.21
C ARG A 70 1.52 7.45 4.03
N ALA A 71 2.53 6.60 4.19
CA ALA A 71 2.44 5.42 5.05
C ALA A 71 2.15 5.80 6.51
N ASN A 72 2.92 6.76 7.06
CA ASN A 72 2.74 7.25 8.43
C ASN A 72 1.35 7.84 8.67
N ARG A 73 0.85 8.65 7.72
CA ARG A 73 -0.50 9.22 7.80
C ARG A 73 -1.59 8.15 7.80
N ILE A 74 -1.44 7.10 7.01
CA ILE A 74 -2.40 5.99 6.98
C ILE A 74 -2.37 5.25 8.32
N LYS A 75 -1.18 4.90 8.83
CA LYS A 75 -1.04 4.25 10.15
C LYS A 75 -1.71 5.05 11.26
N SER A 76 -1.41 6.36 11.34
CA SER A 76 -2.00 7.25 12.35
C SER A 76 -3.53 7.26 12.27
N ARG A 77 -4.10 7.36 11.06
CA ARG A 77 -5.56 7.35 10.86
C ARG A 77 -6.20 6.01 11.24
N LEU A 78 -5.54 4.89 10.95
CA LEU A 78 -6.06 3.56 11.29
C LEU A 78 -6.04 3.32 12.80
N LYS A 79 -4.97 3.74 13.51
CA LYS A 79 -4.92 3.67 14.98
C LYS A 79 -6.02 4.52 15.62
N LYS A 80 -6.24 5.73 15.13
CA LYS A 80 -7.33 6.60 15.61
C LYS A 80 -8.72 6.00 15.40
N LEU A 81 -8.91 5.21 14.33
CA LEU A 81 -10.18 4.54 14.07
C LEU A 81 -10.46 3.42 15.08
N ALA A 82 -9.43 2.72 15.56
CA ALA A 82 -9.59 1.66 16.56
C ALA A 82 -9.82 2.18 17.98
N ALA A 83 -9.29 3.38 18.28
CA ALA A 83 -9.44 4.03 19.58
C ALA A 83 -10.82 4.69 19.80
N LYS A 84 -11.72 4.62 18.81
CA LYS A 84 -13.05 5.21 18.84
C LYS A 84 -14.10 4.09 18.82
#